data_AF-U1NN55-F1
#
_entry.id   AF-U1NN55-F1
#
_cell.length_a   1.000
_cell.length_b   1.000
_cell.length_c   1.000
_cell.angle_alpha   90.00
_cell.angle_beta   90.00
_cell.angle_gamma   90.00
#
_symmetry.space_group_name_H-M   'P 1'
#
loop_
_entity.id
_entity.type
_entity.pdbx_description
1 polymer ?
#
loop_
_entity_poly.entity_id
_entity_poly.type
_entity_poly.pdbx_seq_one_letter_code
_entity_poly.pdbx_strand_id
1 'polypeptide(L)'
;MFIGHEVSAFVLAASIAVVAGVKQSRALTIGMIAGCFGVLPDLDIFYAAVSYLFAIGQGTAIGWNAFWGIANNVHRIVTHPLPVAVTGALIAWTVATIVSGNSNRRTPILAVGTGGGIMLIAVSYFESVGPEATAVAIIYFATIAVVGLYLST
;
A
#
# COMPACT_ATOMS: atom_id res chain seq x y z
N MET A 1 14.81 -0.90 -1.88
CA MET A 1 15.30 -0.66 -3.26
C MET A 1 14.26 0.21 -3.91
N PHE A 2 14.52 1.47 -4.24
CA PHE A 2 13.44 2.42 -4.54
C PHE A 2 12.94 2.42 -5.99
N ILE A 3 13.67 1.80 -6.93
CA ILE A 3 13.38 1.93 -8.37
C ILE A 3 13.12 0.57 -9.06
N GLY A 4 13.51 -0.52 -8.40
CA GLY A 4 13.51 -1.85 -9.01
C GLY A 4 12.22 -2.63 -8.79
N HIS A 5 11.55 -2.43 -7.65
CA HIS A 5 10.43 -3.27 -7.26
C HIS A 5 9.15 -2.88 -7.99
N GLU A 6 8.98 -1.62 -8.39
CA GLU A 6 7.78 -1.13 -9.06
C GLU A 6 7.78 -1.53 -10.53
N VAL A 7 8.95 -1.45 -11.18
CA VAL A 7 9.15 -1.99 -12.52
C VAL A 7 8.99 -3.52 -12.50
N SER A 8 9.54 -4.18 -11.48
CA SER A 8 9.37 -5.63 -11.32
C SER A 8 7.91 -6.02 -11.10
N ALA A 9 7.17 -5.28 -10.26
CA ALA A 9 5.75 -5.49 -10.02
C ALA A 9 4.92 -5.29 -11.29
N PHE A 10 5.22 -4.23 -12.04
CA PHE A 10 4.62 -3.98 -13.35
C PHE A 10 4.83 -5.15 -14.31
N VAL A 11 6.09 -5.55 -14.53
CA VAL A 11 6.44 -6.60 -15.49
C VAL A 11 5.83 -7.93 -15.06
N LEU A 12 5.94 -8.28 -13.78
CA LEU A 12 5.43 -9.55 -13.25
C LEU A 12 3.91 -9.64 -13.40
N ALA A 13 3.17 -8.60 -12.97
CA ALA A 13 1.71 -8.61 -13.03
C ALA A 13 1.20 -8.59 -14.47
N ALA A 14 1.79 -7.77 -15.35
CA ALA A 14 1.44 -7.76 -16.77
C ALA A 14 1.71 -9.11 -17.43
N SER A 15 2.87 -9.72 -17.15
CA SER A 15 3.25 -11.02 -17.72
C SER A 15 2.32 -12.14 -17.27
N ILE A 16 1.99 -12.20 -15.96
CA ILE A 16 1.03 -13.17 -15.42
C ILE A 16 -0.35 -12.98 -16.08
N ALA A 17 -0.81 -11.73 -16.25
CA ALA A 17 -2.09 -11.45 -16.90
C ALA A 17 -2.12 -11.92 -18.36
N VAL A 18 -1.05 -11.71 -19.12
CA VAL A 18 -0.93 -12.20 -20.51
C VAL A 18 -0.98 -13.73 -20.54
N VAL A 19 -0.22 -14.40 -19.66
CA VAL A 19 -0.22 -15.88 -19.57
C VAL A 19 -1.60 -16.42 -19.17
N ALA A 20 -2.36 -15.67 -18.36
CA ALA A 20 -3.73 -15.99 -17.99
C ALA A 20 -4.79 -15.70 -19.07
N GLY A 21 -4.38 -15.27 -20.27
CA GLY A 21 -5.28 -15.01 -21.41
C GLY A 21 -6.01 -13.68 -21.33
N VAL A 22 -5.57 -12.74 -20.48
CA VAL A 22 -6.13 -11.38 -20.42
C VAL A 22 -5.73 -10.60 -21.67
N LYS A 23 -6.68 -9.84 -22.25
CA LYS A 23 -6.40 -8.95 -23.39
C LYS A 23 -5.23 -8.02 -23.07
N GLN A 24 -4.33 -7.81 -24.04
CA GLN A 24 -3.09 -7.05 -23.87
C GLN A 24 -3.30 -5.66 -23.26
N SER A 25 -4.35 -4.93 -23.67
CA SER A 25 -4.68 -3.63 -23.08
C SER A 25 -4.98 -3.69 -21.58
N ARG A 26 -5.71 -4.72 -21.13
CA ARG A 26 -5.99 -4.94 -19.70
C ARG A 26 -4.79 -5.47 -18.94
N ALA A 27 -3.96 -6.31 -19.57
CA ALA A 27 -2.73 -6.79 -18.96
C ALA A 27 -1.76 -5.64 -18.65
N LEU A 28 -1.64 -4.67 -19.56
CA LEU A 28 -0.88 -3.43 -19.33
C LEU A 28 -1.48 -2.59 -18.20
N THR A 29 -2.81 -2.46 -18.12
CA THR A 29 -3.48 -1.77 -16.99
C THR A 29 -3.19 -2.47 -15.65
N ILE A 30 -3.27 -3.79 -15.60
CA ILE A 30 -2.94 -4.59 -14.40
C ILE A 30 -1.48 -4.37 -14.00
N GLY A 31 -0.56 -4.39 -14.96
CA GLY A 31 0.84 -4.06 -14.74
C GLY A 31 1.02 -2.64 -14.20
N MET A 32 0.43 -1.63 -14.84
CA MET A 32 0.52 -0.23 -14.41
C MET A 32 0.06 -0.06 -12.97
N ILE A 33 -1.02 -0.74 -12.61
CA ILE A 33 -1.55 -0.71 -11.25
C ILE A 33 -0.57 -1.39 -10.29
N ALA A 34 -0.09 -2.59 -10.60
CA ALA A 34 0.91 -3.25 -9.76
C ALA A 34 2.17 -2.40 -9.57
N GLY A 35 2.63 -1.71 -10.61
CA GLY A 35 3.72 -0.74 -10.54
C GLY A 35 3.40 0.45 -9.64
N CYS A 36 2.23 1.08 -9.79
CA CYS A 36 1.79 2.16 -8.90
C CYS A 36 1.70 1.71 -7.44
N PHE A 37 1.27 0.48 -7.18
CA PHE A 37 1.29 -0.10 -5.84
C PHE A 37 2.71 -0.35 -5.34
N GLY A 38 3.65 -0.68 -6.23
CA GLY A 38 5.08 -0.75 -5.92
C GLY A 38 5.65 0.59 -5.45
N VAL A 39 5.21 1.71 -6.01
CA VAL A 39 5.64 3.06 -5.59
C VAL A 39 5.19 3.41 -4.17
N LEU A 40 4.05 2.86 -3.71
CA LEU A 40 3.48 3.28 -2.44
C LEU A 40 4.38 2.98 -1.22
N PRO A 41 5.08 1.83 -1.13
CA PRO A 41 6.13 1.62 -0.14
C PRO A 41 7.19 2.71 -0.11
N ASP A 42 7.59 3.29 -1.25
CA ASP A 42 8.66 4.30 -1.27
C ASP A 42 8.22 5.67 -0.70
N LEU A 43 6.90 5.91 -0.53
CA LEU A 43 6.38 7.10 0.14
C LEU A 43 6.80 7.16 1.63
N ASP A 44 7.19 6.03 2.23
CA ASP A 44 7.70 6.03 3.60
C ASP A 44 9.04 6.75 3.77
N ILE A 45 9.84 6.89 2.71
CA ILE A 45 11.07 7.70 2.75
C ILE A 45 10.73 9.17 2.82
N PHE A 46 9.66 9.60 2.14
CA PHE A 46 9.18 10.96 2.27
C PHE A 46 8.68 11.23 3.69
N TYR A 47 7.87 10.31 4.25
CA TYR A 47 7.45 10.40 5.65
C TYR A 47 8.65 10.39 6.60
N ALA A 48 9.62 9.49 6.40
CA ALA A 48 10.84 9.41 7.21
C ALA A 48 11.66 10.70 7.13
N ALA A 49 11.74 11.34 5.97
CA ALA A 49 12.38 12.63 5.81
C ALA A 49 11.65 13.73 6.61
N VAL A 50 10.31 13.76 6.55
CA VAL A 50 9.51 14.70 7.35
C VAL A 50 9.69 14.44 8.85
N SER A 51 9.57 13.19 9.31
CA SER A 51 9.80 12.81 10.70
C SER A 51 11.21 13.17 11.17
N TYR A 52 12.22 12.98 10.31
CA TYR A 52 13.59 13.34 10.60
C TYR A 52 13.78 14.84 10.78
N LEU A 53 13.15 15.66 9.93
CA LEU A 53 13.17 17.13 10.07
C LEU A 53 12.58 17.59 11.40
N PHE A 54 11.46 17.00 11.83
CA PHE A 54 10.89 17.26 13.15
C PHE A 54 11.83 16.83 14.28
N ALA A 55 12.47 15.66 14.15
CA ALA A 55 13.41 15.15 15.15
C ALA A 55 14.66 16.05 15.28
N ILE A 56 15.16 16.61 14.17
CA ILE A 56 16.25 17.62 14.20
C ILE A 56 15.82 18.84 15.01
N GLY A 57 14.60 19.33 14.80
CA GLY A 57 14.03 20.44 15.58
C GLY A 57 13.91 20.16 17.09
N GLN A 58 13.92 18.89 17.49
CA GLN A 58 13.90 18.42 18.88
C GLN A 58 15.30 18.03 19.42
N GLY A 59 16.37 18.28 18.66
CA GLY A 59 17.75 18.05 19.09
C GLY A 59 18.41 16.77 18.55
N THR A 60 17.78 16.07 17.62
CA THR A 60 18.43 14.94 16.93
C THR A 60 19.59 15.42 16.06
N ALA A 61 20.72 14.72 16.11
CA ALA A 61 21.89 15.06 15.30
C ALA A 61 21.62 14.95 13.79
N ILE A 62 22.15 15.91 13.02
CA ILE A 62 22.15 15.85 11.57
C ILE A 62 23.19 14.82 11.12
N GLY A 63 22.81 13.81 10.35
CA GLY A 63 23.71 12.79 9.87
C GLY A 63 23.02 11.56 9.30
N TRP A 64 23.75 10.87 8.42
CA TRP A 64 23.30 9.67 7.71
C TRP A 64 22.73 8.59 8.64
N ASN A 65 23.44 8.28 9.73
CA ASN A 65 23.03 7.23 10.67
C ASN A 65 21.75 7.61 11.44
N ALA A 66 21.58 8.90 11.78
CA ALA A 66 20.39 9.37 12.48
C ALA A 66 19.15 9.32 11.58
N PHE A 67 19.29 9.77 10.32
CA PHE A 67 18.23 9.65 9.31
C PHE A 67 17.81 8.19 9.13
N TRP A 68 18.76 7.27 8.88
CA TRP A 68 18.42 5.87 8.65
C TRP A 68 17.94 5.15 9.92
N GLY A 69 18.33 5.60 11.11
CA GLY A 69 17.75 5.10 12.36
C GLY A 69 16.25 5.35 12.46
N ILE A 70 15.81 6.56 12.11
CA ILE A 70 14.39 6.93 12.06
C ILE A 70 13.69 6.28 10.86
N ALA A 71 14.30 6.35 9.67
CA ALA A 71 13.73 5.81 8.45
C ALA A 71 13.51 4.29 8.54
N ASN A 72 14.44 3.53 9.10
CA ASN A 72 14.28 2.07 9.24
C ASN A 72 13.15 1.68 10.19
N ASN A 73 12.85 2.52 11.20
CA ASN A 73 11.77 2.28 12.13
C ASN A 73 10.41 2.40 11.43
N VAL A 74 10.27 3.40 10.55
CA VAL A 74 9.07 3.58 9.73
C VAL A 74 9.00 2.54 8.60
N HIS A 75 10.07 2.42 7.81
CA HIS A 75 10.14 1.65 6.57
C HIS A 75 9.88 0.15 6.77
N ARG A 76 10.34 -0.42 7.90
CA ARG A 76 10.13 -1.86 8.18
C ARG A 76 8.78 -2.16 8.81
N ILE A 77 8.19 -1.21 9.54
CA ILE A 77 6.96 -1.44 10.31
C ILE A 77 5.72 -1.07 9.49
N VAL A 78 5.80 -0.07 8.60
CA VAL A 78 4.62 0.54 7.98
C VAL A 78 4.32 0.02 6.56
N THR A 79 5.34 -0.26 5.73
CA THR A 79 5.11 -0.46 4.28
C THR A 79 5.47 -1.83 3.76
N HIS A 80 6.44 -2.51 4.38
CA HIS A 80 6.85 -3.86 4.04
C HIS A 80 6.12 -5.03 4.76
N PRO A 81 5.16 -4.84 5.69
CA PRO A 81 4.46 -5.99 6.24
C PRO A 81 3.55 -6.62 5.19
N LEU A 82 3.71 -7.93 4.99
CA LEU A 82 2.78 -8.76 4.22
C LEU A 82 1.29 -8.49 4.58
N PRO A 83 0.91 -8.28 5.87
CA PRO A 83 -0.46 -7.90 6.22
C PRO A 83 -0.98 -6.62 5.54
N VAL A 84 -0.14 -5.61 5.33
CA VAL A 84 -0.51 -4.34 4.66
C VAL A 84 -0.79 -4.57 3.19
N ALA A 85 0.10 -5.33 2.52
CA ALA A 85 -0.08 -5.69 1.11
C ALA A 85 -1.35 -6.53 0.90
N VAL A 86 -1.58 -7.54 1.75
CA VAL A 86 -2.78 -8.38 1.70
C VAL A 86 -4.05 -7.56 1.93
N THR A 87 -4.04 -6.67 2.93
CA THR A 87 -5.19 -5.80 3.22
C THR A 87 -5.47 -4.86 2.05
N GLY A 88 -4.43 -4.25 1.47
CA GLY A 88 -4.56 -3.43 0.26
C GLY A 88 -5.20 -4.20 -0.91
N ALA A 89 -4.74 -5.42 -1.18
CA ALA A 89 -5.31 -6.26 -2.22
C ALA A 89 -6.80 -6.59 -1.96
N LEU A 90 -7.17 -6.87 -0.70
CA LEU A 90 -8.56 -7.11 -0.30
C LEU A 90 -9.44 -5.87 -0.48
N ILE A 91 -8.94 -4.67 -0.17
CA ILE A 91 -9.65 -3.40 -0.40
C ILE A 91 -9.95 -3.24 -1.90
N ALA A 92 -8.91 -3.30 -2.74
CA ALA A 92 -9.07 -3.13 -4.18
C ALA A 92 -10.06 -4.14 -4.77
N TRP A 93 -9.99 -5.40 -4.35
CA TRP A 93 -10.89 -6.45 -4.81
C TRP A 93 -12.34 -6.24 -4.33
N THR A 94 -12.53 -5.86 -3.05
CA THR A 94 -13.85 -5.60 -2.48
C THR A 94 -14.52 -4.42 -3.19
N VAL A 95 -13.80 -3.32 -3.38
CA VAL A 95 -14.32 -2.14 -4.07
C VAL A 95 -14.71 -2.48 -5.52
N ALA A 96 -13.83 -3.16 -6.26
CA ALA A 96 -14.11 -3.52 -7.64
C ALA A 96 -15.33 -4.46 -7.78
N THR A 97 -15.52 -5.40 -6.84
CA THR A 97 -16.67 -6.32 -6.86
C THR A 97 -17.99 -5.65 -6.52
N ILE A 98 -17.99 -4.68 -5.59
CA ILE A 98 -19.18 -3.90 -5.25
C ILE A 98 -19.61 -3.02 -6.42
N VAL A 99 -18.67 -2.28 -7.02
CA VAL A 99 -18.98 -1.25 -8.03
C VAL A 99 -19.35 -1.85 -9.38
N SER A 100 -18.76 -2.99 -9.75
CA SER A 100 -19.14 -3.72 -10.97
C SER A 100 -20.53 -4.37 -10.92
N GLY A 101 -21.25 -4.26 -9.80
CA GLY A 101 -22.57 -4.89 -9.62
C GLY A 101 -22.52 -6.42 -9.54
N ASN A 102 -21.32 -7.01 -9.55
CA ASN A 102 -21.11 -8.46 -9.55
C ASN A 102 -21.12 -9.03 -8.12
N SER A 103 -22.09 -8.58 -7.32
CA SER A 103 -22.18 -8.99 -5.91
C SER A 103 -22.64 -10.45 -5.85
N ASN A 104 -21.74 -11.34 -5.41
CA ASN A 104 -22.05 -12.73 -5.09
C ASN A 104 -22.00 -12.93 -3.56
N ARG A 105 -22.35 -14.12 -3.07
CA ARG A 105 -22.25 -14.54 -1.67
C ARG A 105 -20.87 -14.33 -1.01
N ARG A 106 -19.81 -14.10 -1.80
CA ARG A 106 -18.45 -13.81 -1.31
C ARG A 106 -18.21 -12.35 -0.93
N THR A 107 -19.00 -11.42 -1.44
CA THR A 107 -18.87 -9.96 -1.18
C THR A 107 -18.88 -9.61 0.32
N PRO A 108 -19.81 -10.13 1.15
CA PRO A 108 -19.77 -9.85 2.59
C PRO A 108 -18.52 -10.42 3.29
N ILE A 109 -18.00 -11.56 2.84
CA ILE A 109 -16.76 -12.15 3.40
C ILE A 109 -15.55 -11.26 3.05
N LEU A 110 -15.50 -10.74 1.82
CA LEU A 110 -14.47 -9.81 1.38
C LEU A 110 -14.53 -8.49 2.15
N ALA A 111 -15.73 -7.93 2.35
CA ALA A 111 -15.93 -6.72 3.13
C ALA A 111 -15.52 -6.88 4.61
N VAL A 112 -15.87 -8.01 5.24
CA VAL A 112 -15.45 -8.32 6.62
C VAL A 112 -13.93 -8.52 6.71
N GLY A 113 -13.33 -9.27 5.79
CA GLY A 113 -11.88 -9.46 5.75
C GLY A 113 -11.11 -8.15 5.53
N THR A 114 -11.66 -7.27 4.68
CA THR A 114 -11.13 -5.94 4.42
C THR A 114 -11.21 -5.05 5.65
N GLY A 115 -12.40 -4.94 6.27
CA GLY A 115 -12.60 -4.14 7.47
C GLY A 115 -11.76 -4.63 8.66
N GLY A 116 -11.66 -5.96 8.83
CA GLY A 116 -10.79 -6.57 9.84
C GLY A 116 -9.31 -6.28 9.61
N GLY A 117 -8.83 -6.40 8.36
CA GLY A 117 -7.45 -6.07 8.01
C GLY A 117 -7.11 -4.60 8.26
N ILE A 118 -7.96 -3.67 7.84
CA ILE A 118 -7.78 -2.23 8.09
C ILE A 118 -7.72 -1.94 9.59
N MET A 119 -8.69 -2.48 10.36
CA MET A 119 -8.77 -2.24 11.80
C MET A 119 -7.55 -2.77 12.54
N LEU A 120 -7.13 -4.00 12.24
CA LEU A 120 -5.96 -4.62 12.87
C LEU A 120 -4.67 -3.83 12.60
N ILE A 121 -4.49 -3.35 11.37
CA ILE A 121 -3.31 -2.56 10.99
C ILE A 121 -3.36 -1.18 11.64
N ALA A 122 -4.52 -0.51 11.62
CA ALA A 122 -4.69 0.81 12.22
C ALA A 122 -4.42 0.80 13.73
N VAL A 123 -4.95 -0.19 14.45
CA VAL A 123 -4.69 -0.39 15.89
C VAL A 123 -3.21 -0.70 16.14
N SER A 124 -2.65 -1.64 15.37
CA SER A 124 -1.23 -2.00 15.53
C SER A 124 -0.31 -0.79 15.35
N TYR A 125 -0.55 0.07 14.36
CA TYR A 125 0.27 1.27 14.15
C TYR A 125 0.05 2.35 15.17
N PHE A 126 -1.19 2.52 15.62
CA PHE A 126 -1.50 3.50 16.65
C PHE A 126 -0.76 3.17 17.96
N GLU A 127 -0.72 1.89 18.32
CA GLU A 127 -0.05 1.42 19.54
C GLU A 127 1.47 1.31 19.42
N SER A 128 2.00 0.91 18.26
CA SER A 128 3.44 0.62 18.12
C SER A 128 4.29 1.75 17.54
N VAL A 129 3.68 2.70 16.81
CA VAL A 129 4.42 3.76 16.09
C VAL A 129 3.89 5.15 16.41
N GLY A 130 2.57 5.31 16.50
CA GLY A 130 1.92 6.59 16.83
C GLY A 130 0.81 7.00 15.84
N PRO A 131 0.03 8.03 16.19
CA PRO A 131 -1.15 8.45 15.43
C PRO A 131 -0.83 8.93 14.01
N GLU A 132 0.36 9.48 13.78
CA GLU A 132 0.80 9.97 12.47
C GLU A 132 1.00 8.83 11.48
N ALA A 133 1.60 7.72 11.94
CA ALA A 133 1.78 6.51 11.12
C ALA A 133 0.43 5.85 10.77
N THR A 134 -0.53 5.87 11.70
CA THR A 134 -1.90 5.42 11.43
C THR A 134 -2.57 6.26 10.35
N ALA A 135 -2.41 7.59 10.39
CA ALA A 135 -2.96 8.48 9.38
C ALA A 135 -2.39 8.19 7.98
N VAL A 136 -1.07 7.95 7.88
CA VAL A 136 -0.41 7.56 6.62
C VAL A 136 -0.98 6.25 6.09
N ALA A 137 -1.15 5.23 6.95
CA ALA A 137 -1.72 3.94 6.55
C ALA A 137 -3.17 4.08 6.06
N ILE A 138 -3.98 4.95 6.68
CA ILE A 138 -5.34 5.25 6.23
C ILE A 138 -5.33 5.89 4.84
N ILE A 139 -4.46 6.87 4.60
CA ILE A 139 -4.33 7.53 3.29
C ILE A 139 -3.88 6.53 2.21
N TYR A 140 -2.94 5.65 2.56
CA TYR A 140 -2.49 4.55 1.70
C TYR A 140 -3.67 3.65 1.30
N PHE A 141 -4.47 3.18 2.28
CA PHE A 141 -5.64 2.35 2.01
C PHE A 141 -6.74 3.07 1.23
N ALA A 142 -6.95 4.37 1.47
CA ALA A 142 -7.89 5.19 0.71
C ALA A 142 -7.45 5.32 -0.77
N THR A 143 -6.16 5.52 -1.02
CA THR A 143 -5.59 5.58 -2.38
C THR A 143 -5.84 4.27 -3.12
N ILE A 144 -5.65 3.14 -2.44
CA ILE A 144 -5.91 1.80 -2.96
C ILE A 144 -7.39 1.60 -3.31
N ALA A 145 -8.30 2.07 -2.45
CA ALA A 145 -9.73 2.03 -2.72
C ALA A 145 -10.09 2.82 -3.99
N VAL A 146 -9.50 3.99 -4.20
CA VAL A 146 -9.69 4.80 -5.42
C VAL A 146 -9.19 4.05 -6.66
N VAL A 147 -8.05 3.36 -6.59
CA VAL A 147 -7.57 2.53 -7.70
C VAL A 147 -8.55 1.37 -7.97
N GLY A 148 -9.10 0.76 -6.93
CA GLY A 148 -10.16 -0.24 -7.05
C GLY A 148 -11.42 0.28 -7.74
N LEU A 149 -11.81 1.54 -7.48
CA LEU A 149 -12.90 2.21 -8.20
C LEU A 149 -12.57 2.37 -9.69
N TYR A 150 -11.38 2.88 -10.01
CA TYR A 150 -10.98 3.08 -11.41
C TYR A 150 -10.89 1.77 -12.20
N LEU A 151 -10.52 0.67 -11.53
CA LEU A 151 -10.51 -0.67 -12.14
C LEU A 151 -11.90 -1.23 -12.48
N SER A 152 -12.94 -0.66 -11.89
CA SER A 152 -14.32 -1.16 -12.00
C SER A 152 -15.16 -0.47 -13.07
N THR A 153 -14.66 0.62 -13.63
CA THR A 153 -15.24 1.37 -14.78
C THR A 153 -14.67 0.87 -16.10
#